data_AF-A0A7S0J6W9-F1
#
_entry.id   AF-A0A7S0J6W9-F1
#
_cell.length_a   1.000
_cell.length_b   1.000
_cell.length_c   1.000
_cell.angle_alpha   90.00
_cell.angle_beta   90.00
_cell.angle_gamma   90.00
#
_symmetry.space_group_name_H-M   'P 1'
#
loop_
_entity.id
_entity.type
_entity.pdbx_description
1 polymer ?
#
loop_
_entity_poly.entity_id
_entity_poly.type
_entity_poly.pdbx_seq_one_letter_code
_entity_poly.pdbx_strand_id
1 'polypeptide(L)'
;GQMPLRELDALGLFNVLQARKNWPQGGPPVLFDVRSASQYAVRHVRTAHNVSVAAGGELHAPAQCWWDKSVCVYDEDSEALEDHPVVAALLRDDKAREVMVLTASFASFFAEFPFLCAKGDSRSAMKRLPAYPSCIVPGLLYLGDLEDAAALPRLREHLNIKHAVTALADPPESLKASVSEARVRHVWCNVRDVEGADIKEHFEKAHEAIERARAAGEAVFVHCSRGVSRSASLVIAYLMRRDGLSAEDARALVTSRRPVVLPNDGFWRCLEEYGKELVGSRSGVYVPAKTQRVEEMEMELPPEWAAEPTHSHAALHVERDGDALETLKVGEHEMYMFGRSLTCDFQLDHPSASRQHAVLVHHQNGGVYVIDLKSSHGTLINGKRLQPHEPCRLREGAAVSFGASARQYRLVGLRTAEPEPEEGPQLPFAVGIELAEREGGEGGAKKRKMHPKKWEKKTRRWLAGPKARSKQSENERVAMSAGAGSGIMGPGEY
;
A
#
# COMPACT_ATOMS: atom_id res chain seq x y z
N GLY A 1 26.80 10.47 15.44
CA GLY A 1 25.80 9.45 15.08
C GLY A 1 25.31 9.78 13.71
N GLN A 2 25.14 8.80 12.83
CA GLN A 2 24.66 9.05 11.47
C GLN A 2 23.25 9.67 11.55
N MET A 3 23.03 10.80 10.87
CA MET A 3 21.73 11.46 10.84
C MET A 3 20.66 10.50 10.30
N PRO A 4 19.46 10.43 10.91
CA PRO A 4 18.43 9.51 10.45
C PRO A 4 17.94 9.89 9.06
N LEU A 5 18.04 8.94 8.13
CA LEU A 5 17.38 8.97 6.82
C LEU A 5 16.05 8.21 6.95
N ARG A 6 14.95 8.84 6.55
CA ARG A 6 13.62 8.25 6.63
C ARG A 6 12.92 8.28 5.27
N GLU A 7 12.44 7.13 4.84
CA GLU A 7 11.63 7.04 3.64
C GLU A 7 10.17 7.45 3.90
N LEU A 8 9.58 8.14 2.93
CA LEU A 8 8.15 8.51 2.92
C LEU A 8 7.51 8.07 1.61
N ASP A 9 6.34 7.43 1.69
CA ASP A 9 5.43 7.30 0.56
C ASP A 9 4.71 8.64 0.28
N ALA A 10 3.94 8.71 -0.82
CA ALA A 10 3.18 9.91 -1.19
C ALA A 10 2.23 10.37 -0.06
N LEU A 11 1.56 9.42 0.59
CA LEU A 11 0.66 9.66 1.71
C LEU A 11 1.40 10.13 2.98
N GLY A 12 2.60 9.61 3.22
CA GLY A 12 3.50 10.01 4.29
C GLY A 12 3.90 11.46 4.12
N LEU A 13 4.33 11.84 2.92
CA LEU A 13 4.62 13.24 2.59
C LEU A 13 3.38 14.14 2.74
N PHE A 14 2.21 13.72 2.25
CA PHE A 14 0.97 14.47 2.42
C PHE A 14 0.72 14.80 3.89
N ASN A 15 0.81 13.79 4.78
CA ASN A 15 0.53 13.96 6.20
C ASN A 15 1.60 14.78 6.93
N VAL A 16 2.88 14.58 6.61
CA VAL A 16 3.99 15.33 7.19
C VAL A 16 3.91 16.81 6.80
N LEU A 17 3.42 17.14 5.59
CA LEU A 17 3.16 18.52 5.18
C LEU A 17 2.02 19.20 5.96
N GLN A 18 1.16 18.44 6.64
CA GLN A 18 0.10 18.98 7.49
C GLN A 18 0.56 19.17 8.95
N ALA A 19 1.80 18.82 9.29
CA ALA A 19 2.33 18.95 10.63
C ALA A 19 2.30 20.41 11.10
N ARG A 20 1.79 20.65 12.30
CA ARG A 20 1.75 21.99 12.91
C ARG A 20 3.00 22.23 13.75
N LYS A 21 3.37 23.50 13.98
CA LYS A 21 4.58 23.87 14.72
C LYS A 21 4.66 23.29 16.14
N ASN A 22 3.51 23.08 16.78
CA ASN A 22 3.40 22.52 18.12
C ASN A 22 3.39 20.98 18.14
N TRP A 23 3.50 20.32 16.98
CA TRP A 23 3.66 18.87 16.93
C TRP A 23 5.11 18.50 17.26
N PRO A 24 5.38 17.26 17.72
CA PRO A 24 6.73 16.83 18.11
C PRO A 24 7.82 17.04 17.04
N GLN A 25 7.44 17.12 15.76
CA GLN A 25 8.36 17.28 14.63
C GLN A 25 8.62 18.76 14.23
N GLY A 26 7.99 19.74 14.87
CA GLY A 26 8.33 21.17 14.71
C GLY A 26 7.74 21.88 13.48
N GLY A 27 6.75 21.27 12.80
CA GLY A 27 6.07 21.84 11.64
C GLY A 27 6.33 21.07 10.34
N PRO A 28 5.89 21.60 9.18
CA PRO A 28 6.10 20.93 7.91
C PRO A 28 7.58 21.01 7.51
N PRO A 29 8.11 19.99 6.82
CA PRO A 29 9.50 19.94 6.40
C PRO A 29 9.78 20.96 5.29
N VAL A 30 11.05 21.30 5.13
CA VAL A 30 11.53 22.01 3.95
C VAL A 30 11.59 21.03 2.79
N LEU A 31 11.01 21.39 1.65
CA LEU A 31 10.95 20.52 0.47
C LEU A 31 12.05 20.88 -0.52
N PHE A 32 12.84 19.89 -0.90
CA PHE A 32 13.91 19.98 -1.89
C PHE A 32 13.53 19.19 -3.14
N ASP A 33 13.37 19.91 -4.24
CA ASP A 33 13.12 19.36 -5.56
C ASP A 33 14.47 19.23 -6.30
N VAL A 34 14.91 18.00 -6.52
CA VAL A 34 16.21 17.73 -7.18
C VAL A 34 16.08 17.53 -8.68
N ARG A 35 14.89 17.74 -9.25
CA ARG A 35 14.66 17.66 -10.70
C ARG A 35 15.31 18.83 -11.42
N SER A 36 15.36 18.73 -12.74
CA SER A 36 15.90 19.80 -13.58
C SER A 36 15.12 21.11 -13.38
N ALA A 37 15.81 22.25 -13.55
CA ALA A 37 15.18 23.57 -13.44
C ALA A 37 13.98 23.73 -14.41
N SER A 38 14.00 23.07 -15.56
CA SER A 38 12.88 23.06 -16.51
C SER A 38 11.67 22.28 -15.97
N GLN A 39 11.87 21.11 -15.35
CA GLN A 39 10.79 20.36 -14.70
C GLN A 39 10.18 21.13 -13.53
N TYR A 40 11.03 21.72 -12.67
CA TYR A 40 10.61 22.55 -11.55
C TYR A 40 9.79 23.78 -12.00
N ALA A 41 10.21 24.46 -13.08
CA ALA A 41 9.49 25.62 -13.63
C ALA A 41 8.10 25.27 -14.17
N VAL A 42 7.92 24.05 -14.70
CA VAL A 42 6.59 23.59 -15.16
C VAL A 42 5.66 23.40 -13.97
N ARG A 43 6.07 22.61 -12.97
CA ARG A 43 5.28 22.33 -11.78
C ARG A 43 6.12 21.71 -10.69
N HIS A 44 5.86 22.08 -9.44
CA HIS A 44 6.53 21.51 -8.27
C HIS A 44 5.57 21.49 -7.07
N VAL A 45 5.94 20.77 -6.00
CA VAL A 45 5.21 20.79 -4.73
C VAL A 45 5.35 22.18 -4.12
N ARG A 46 4.26 22.81 -3.71
CA ARG A 46 4.28 24.19 -3.19
C ARG A 46 5.30 24.35 -2.08
N THR A 47 5.95 25.51 -2.03
CA THR A 47 7.05 25.83 -1.09
C THR A 47 8.35 25.03 -1.26
N ALA A 48 8.43 24.13 -2.26
CA ALA A 48 9.69 23.46 -2.56
C ALA A 48 10.74 24.42 -3.14
N HIS A 49 12.00 24.09 -2.90
CA HIS A 49 13.16 24.75 -3.47
C HIS A 49 13.82 23.82 -4.47
N ASN A 50 14.08 24.31 -5.69
CA ASN A 50 14.94 23.59 -6.61
C ASN A 50 16.38 23.66 -6.09
N VAL A 51 17.00 22.51 -5.87
CA VAL A 51 18.35 22.41 -5.30
C VAL A 51 19.22 21.49 -6.13
N SER A 52 20.52 21.75 -6.12
CA SER A 52 21.51 20.94 -6.83
C SER A 52 22.82 20.90 -6.04
N VAL A 53 23.75 20.05 -6.46
CA VAL A 53 25.11 19.99 -5.88
C VAL A 53 26.11 20.50 -6.91
N ALA A 54 26.98 21.41 -6.51
CA ALA A 54 28.07 21.92 -7.34
C ALA A 54 29.15 20.84 -7.56
N ALA A 55 30.03 21.03 -8.55
CA ALA A 55 31.11 20.08 -8.85
C ALA A 55 32.06 19.81 -7.66
N GLY A 56 32.13 20.71 -6.69
CA GLY A 56 32.89 20.55 -5.43
C GLY A 56 32.14 19.84 -4.30
N GLY A 57 30.92 19.35 -4.54
CA GLY A 57 30.10 18.69 -3.52
C GLY A 57 29.30 19.64 -2.61
N GLU A 58 29.37 20.95 -2.84
CA GLU A 58 28.63 21.97 -2.08
C GLU A 58 27.16 22.00 -2.50
N LEU A 59 26.26 22.04 -1.52
CA LEU A 59 24.82 22.11 -1.75
C LEU A 59 24.39 23.52 -2.15
N HIS A 60 23.86 23.66 -3.37
CA HIS A 60 23.25 24.90 -3.83
C HIS A 60 21.78 24.95 -3.41
N ALA A 61 21.55 25.55 -2.24
CA ALA A 61 20.22 25.78 -1.67
C ALA A 61 20.13 27.20 -1.07
N PRO A 62 18.92 27.78 -0.92
CA PRO A 62 18.75 29.07 -0.26
C PRO A 62 19.37 29.10 1.15
N ALA A 63 20.07 30.18 1.49
CA ALA A 63 20.86 30.27 2.72
C ALA A 63 20.00 30.03 3.98
N GLN A 64 20.47 29.14 4.85
CA GLN A 64 19.88 28.80 6.16
C GLN A 64 18.39 28.37 6.13
N CYS A 65 17.83 28.05 4.96
CA CYS A 65 16.40 27.76 4.88
C CYS A 65 16.01 26.46 5.62
N TRP A 66 16.97 25.55 5.81
CA TRP A 66 16.77 24.16 6.25
C TRP A 66 17.51 23.78 7.55
N TRP A 67 18.25 24.69 8.17
CA TRP A 67 19.00 24.39 9.41
C TRP A 67 18.06 24.16 10.59
N ASP A 68 18.33 23.13 11.40
CA ASP A 68 17.47 22.63 12.50
C ASP A 68 16.01 22.43 12.07
N LYS A 69 15.80 21.99 10.82
CA LYS A 69 14.49 21.60 10.30
C LYS A 69 14.56 20.21 9.69
N SER A 70 13.42 19.55 9.64
CA SER A 70 13.27 18.35 8.82
C SER A 70 13.27 18.75 7.34
N VAL A 71 13.97 18.00 6.51
CA VAL A 71 14.08 18.22 5.06
C VAL A 71 13.52 17.00 4.35
N CYS A 72 12.68 17.19 3.34
CA CYS A 72 12.24 16.12 2.45
C CYS A 72 12.74 16.36 1.04
N VAL A 73 13.42 15.37 0.48
CA VAL A 73 13.96 15.38 -0.89
C VAL A 73 13.07 14.53 -1.78
N TYR A 74 12.74 15.02 -2.98
CA TYR A 74 11.98 14.28 -3.98
C TYR A 74 12.48 14.57 -5.39
N ASP A 75 12.25 13.63 -6.30
CA ASP A 75 12.65 13.70 -7.71
C ASP A 75 11.52 13.27 -8.67
N GLU A 76 11.88 13.01 -9.93
CA GLU A 76 10.96 12.48 -10.94
C GLU A 76 10.95 10.94 -10.99
N ASP A 77 12.09 10.29 -10.75
CA ASP A 77 12.30 8.84 -10.92
C ASP A 77 12.78 8.26 -9.59
N SER A 78 11.85 7.79 -8.77
CA SER A 78 12.05 7.51 -7.35
C SER A 78 12.93 6.30 -7.00
N GLU A 79 13.77 5.81 -7.92
CA GLU A 79 14.74 4.76 -7.66
C GLU A 79 16.09 5.37 -7.25
N ALA A 80 16.50 5.10 -6.00
CA ALA A 80 17.82 5.46 -5.42
C ALA A 80 18.05 6.94 -5.04
N LEU A 81 17.01 7.63 -4.55
CA LEU A 81 17.16 8.96 -3.92
C LEU A 81 18.12 8.94 -2.72
N GLU A 82 18.26 7.81 -2.02
CA GLU A 82 19.17 7.66 -0.88
C GLU A 82 20.64 7.91 -1.25
N ASP A 83 21.03 7.49 -2.46
CA ASP A 83 22.38 7.67 -3.02
C ASP A 83 22.54 9.01 -3.77
N HIS A 84 21.50 9.85 -3.80
CA HIS A 84 21.53 11.08 -4.56
C HIS A 84 22.55 12.08 -3.95
N PRO A 85 23.35 12.79 -4.77
CA PRO A 85 24.38 13.72 -4.27
C PRO A 85 23.86 14.78 -3.29
N VAL A 86 22.61 15.24 -3.47
CA VAL A 86 21.95 16.19 -2.55
C VAL A 86 21.72 15.56 -1.18
N VAL A 87 21.28 14.30 -1.12
CA VAL A 87 21.06 13.58 0.15
C VAL A 87 22.40 13.35 0.83
N ALA A 88 23.42 12.90 0.09
CA ALA A 88 24.77 12.76 0.62
C ALA A 88 25.33 14.09 1.17
N ALA A 89 25.08 15.22 0.49
CA ALA A 89 25.48 16.55 0.97
C ALA A 89 24.74 16.97 2.23
N LEU A 90 23.42 16.73 2.32
CA LEU A 90 22.61 17.01 3.50
C LEU A 90 23.10 16.24 4.74
N LEU A 91 23.37 14.94 4.56
CA LEU A 91 23.86 14.06 5.62
C LEU A 91 25.28 14.44 6.06
N ARG A 92 26.15 14.85 5.12
CA ARG A 92 27.52 15.29 5.41
C ARG A 92 27.56 16.62 6.18
N ASP A 93 26.72 17.58 5.78
CA ASP A 93 26.72 18.92 6.36
C ASP A 93 26.15 18.95 7.80
N ASP A 94 25.35 17.96 8.17
CA ASP A 94 24.79 17.73 9.51
C ASP A 94 24.04 18.94 10.12
N LYS A 95 23.35 19.72 9.26
CA LYS A 95 22.58 20.90 9.69
C LYS A 95 21.07 20.66 9.76
N ALA A 96 20.57 19.60 9.14
CA ALA A 96 19.16 19.22 9.18
C ALA A 96 18.88 18.50 10.50
N ARG A 97 17.65 18.62 11.00
CA ARG A 97 17.20 17.82 12.14
C ARG A 97 16.93 16.36 11.75
N GLU A 98 16.39 16.19 10.54
CA GLU A 98 16.00 14.90 9.96
C GLU A 98 16.01 15.05 8.44
N VAL A 99 16.46 14.01 7.72
CA VAL A 99 16.39 13.96 6.27
C VAL A 99 15.40 12.86 5.87
N MET A 100 14.46 13.23 5.03
CA MET A 100 13.45 12.34 4.47
C MET A 100 13.61 12.27 2.96
N VAL A 101 13.31 11.12 2.37
CA VAL A 101 13.26 10.92 0.92
C VAL A 101 11.89 10.42 0.52
N LEU A 102 11.34 10.98 -0.56
CA LEU A 102 10.09 10.52 -1.12
C LEU A 102 10.36 9.30 -2.01
N THR A 103 9.78 8.15 -1.67
CA THR A 103 9.91 6.91 -2.45
C THR A 103 8.95 6.84 -3.65
N ALA A 104 8.02 7.79 -3.75
CA ALA A 104 7.15 7.97 -4.89
C ALA A 104 7.69 9.04 -5.85
N SER A 105 7.50 8.86 -7.15
CA SER A 105 7.81 9.91 -8.12
C SER A 105 6.96 11.16 -7.90
N PHE A 106 7.50 12.33 -8.26
CA PHE A 106 6.70 13.57 -8.31
C PHE A 106 5.41 13.39 -9.12
N ALA A 107 5.46 12.68 -10.25
CA ALA A 107 4.29 12.42 -11.08
C ALA A 107 3.19 11.66 -10.31
N SER A 108 3.56 10.64 -9.53
CA SER A 108 2.64 9.88 -8.70
C SER A 108 2.04 10.74 -7.59
N PHE A 109 2.89 11.49 -6.87
CA PHE A 109 2.43 12.42 -5.84
C PHE A 109 1.49 13.49 -6.41
N PHE A 110 1.80 14.02 -7.59
CA PHE A 110 0.98 15.02 -8.26
C PHE A 110 -0.37 14.45 -8.72
N ALA A 111 -0.41 13.19 -9.16
CA ALA A 111 -1.66 12.52 -9.53
C ALA A 111 -2.59 12.36 -8.32
N GLU A 112 -2.05 12.04 -7.15
CA GLU A 112 -2.83 11.82 -5.93
C GLU A 112 -3.18 13.13 -5.20
N PHE A 113 -2.25 14.10 -5.15
CA PHE A 113 -2.40 15.35 -4.39
C PHE A 113 -2.15 16.61 -5.26
N PRO A 114 -2.89 16.81 -6.37
CA PRO A 114 -2.61 17.88 -7.32
C PRO A 114 -2.76 19.29 -6.72
N PHE A 115 -3.57 19.43 -5.67
CA PHE A 115 -3.82 20.70 -4.96
C PHE A 115 -2.67 21.14 -4.03
N LEU A 116 -1.70 20.27 -3.76
CA LEU A 116 -0.45 20.60 -3.08
C LEU A 116 0.66 21.03 -4.04
N CYS A 117 0.44 20.94 -5.34
CA CYS A 117 1.39 21.34 -6.38
C CYS A 117 0.98 22.67 -7.02
N ALA A 118 1.95 23.42 -7.54
CA ALA A 118 1.72 24.67 -8.23
C ALA A 118 2.59 24.79 -9.48
N LYS A 119 2.11 25.55 -10.47
CA LYS A 119 2.94 25.96 -11.63
C LYS A 119 4.06 26.89 -11.14
N GLY A 120 5.25 26.75 -11.72
CA GLY A 120 6.50 27.37 -11.24
C GLY A 120 6.38 28.87 -10.94
N ASP A 121 5.88 29.63 -11.91
CA ASP A 121 5.81 31.10 -11.83
C ASP A 121 4.51 31.61 -11.21
N SER A 122 3.67 30.73 -10.66
CA SER A 122 2.38 31.15 -10.14
C SER A 122 2.52 31.87 -8.79
N ARG A 123 1.72 32.93 -8.57
CA ARG A 123 1.51 33.53 -7.23
C ARG A 123 1.11 32.48 -6.17
N SER A 124 0.63 31.31 -6.58
CA SER A 124 0.27 30.19 -5.71
C SER A 124 1.46 29.35 -5.25
N ALA A 125 2.55 29.27 -6.01
CA ALA A 125 3.77 28.54 -5.65
C ALA A 125 4.48 29.14 -4.41
N MET A 126 4.42 30.47 -4.29
CA MET A 126 5.01 31.24 -3.18
C MET A 126 4.08 31.39 -1.96
N LYS A 127 2.82 30.94 -2.07
CA LYS A 127 1.86 30.99 -0.94
C LYS A 127 2.11 29.83 0.02
N ARG A 128 1.83 30.06 1.30
CA ARG A 128 1.80 29.01 2.34
C ARG A 128 0.98 27.81 1.87
N LEU A 129 1.46 26.62 2.24
CA LEU A 129 0.74 25.37 2.00
C LEU A 129 -0.68 25.47 2.56
N PRO A 130 -1.71 25.05 1.79
CA PRO A 130 -3.04 24.93 2.33
C PRO A 130 -3.05 23.85 3.41
N ALA A 131 -3.66 24.11 4.56
CA ALA A 131 -3.82 23.11 5.59
C ALA A 131 -4.91 22.08 5.20
N TYR A 132 -4.66 20.81 5.47
CA TYR A 132 -5.62 19.73 5.30
C TYR A 132 -5.60 18.83 6.54
N PRO A 133 -6.69 18.11 6.82
CA PRO A 133 -6.70 17.07 7.84
C PRO A 133 -5.77 15.91 7.45
N SER A 134 -5.32 15.16 8.46
CA SER A 134 -4.48 13.98 8.24
C SER A 134 -5.29 12.89 7.53
N CYS A 135 -4.74 12.32 6.47
CA CYS A 135 -5.34 11.19 5.77
C CYS A 135 -4.97 9.89 6.49
N ILE A 136 -5.98 9.19 7.01
CA ILE A 136 -5.83 7.94 7.75
C ILE A 136 -6.01 6.75 6.81
N VAL A 137 -7.01 6.81 5.94
CA VAL A 137 -7.25 5.82 4.88
C VAL A 137 -7.42 6.58 3.56
N PRO A 138 -6.51 6.38 2.58
CA PRO A 138 -6.57 7.05 1.28
C PRO A 138 -7.93 6.95 0.62
N GLY A 139 -8.38 8.07 0.04
CA GLY A 139 -9.68 8.16 -0.64
C GLY A 139 -10.91 8.05 0.26
N LEU A 140 -10.77 7.74 1.56
CA LEU A 140 -11.90 7.44 2.44
C LEU A 140 -11.91 8.27 3.73
N LEU A 141 -10.88 8.18 4.58
CA LEU A 141 -10.98 8.62 5.97
C LEU A 141 -9.94 9.67 6.32
N TYR A 142 -10.41 10.85 6.72
CA TYR A 142 -9.58 11.97 7.16
C TYR A 142 -9.88 12.34 8.62
N LEU A 143 -8.83 12.64 9.39
CA LEU A 143 -8.89 13.02 10.80
C LEU A 143 -8.28 14.40 11.02
N GLY A 144 -9.05 15.31 11.62
CA GLY A 144 -8.58 16.67 11.88
C GLY A 144 -9.21 17.35 13.09
N ASP A 145 -9.12 18.66 13.08
CA ASP A 145 -9.54 19.56 14.17
C ASP A 145 -10.54 20.63 13.72
N LEU A 146 -10.82 21.61 14.59
CA LEU A 146 -11.74 22.71 14.28
C LEU A 146 -11.22 23.66 13.20
N GLU A 147 -9.89 23.84 13.06
CA GLU A 147 -9.32 24.69 12.02
C GLU A 147 -9.52 24.04 10.65
N ASP A 148 -9.30 22.74 10.56
CA ASP A 148 -9.60 21.95 9.36
C ASP A 148 -11.09 22.00 9.02
N ALA A 149 -11.96 21.89 10.03
CA ALA A 149 -13.41 21.93 9.87
C ALA A 149 -13.94 23.29 9.40
N ALA A 150 -13.27 24.40 9.72
CA ALA A 150 -13.62 25.70 9.18
C ALA A 150 -13.41 25.78 7.65
N ALA A 151 -12.53 24.94 7.10
CA ALA A 151 -12.23 24.86 5.67
C ALA A 151 -13.04 23.79 4.92
N LEU A 152 -14.12 23.26 5.51
CA LEU A 152 -14.87 22.12 4.96
C LEU A 152 -15.35 22.29 3.51
N PRO A 153 -15.80 23.48 3.03
CA PRO A 153 -16.12 23.68 1.62
C PRO A 153 -14.95 23.36 0.67
N ARG A 154 -13.74 23.81 1.01
CA ARG A 154 -12.52 23.49 0.26
C ARG A 154 -12.15 22.01 0.35
N LEU A 155 -12.31 21.41 1.53
CA LEU A 155 -12.04 19.99 1.74
C LEU A 155 -12.96 19.11 0.87
N ARG A 156 -14.23 19.49 0.73
CA ARG A 156 -15.20 18.81 -0.14
C ARG A 156 -14.77 18.79 -1.61
N GLU A 157 -14.17 19.88 -2.09
CA GLU A 157 -13.71 20.01 -3.48
C GLU A 157 -12.41 19.23 -3.70
N HIS A 158 -11.44 19.40 -2.82
CA HIS A 158 -10.09 18.87 -3.03
C HIS A 158 -9.92 17.39 -2.64
N LEU A 159 -10.66 16.92 -1.63
CA LEU A 159 -10.47 15.59 -1.04
C LEU A 159 -11.68 14.67 -1.24
N ASN A 160 -12.65 15.07 -2.06
CA ASN A 160 -13.92 14.37 -2.25
C ASN A 160 -14.68 14.09 -0.93
N ILE A 161 -14.55 14.98 0.06
CA ILE A 161 -15.25 14.85 1.34
C ILE A 161 -16.73 15.19 1.15
N LYS A 162 -17.59 14.18 1.27
CA LYS A 162 -19.06 14.32 1.19
C LYS A 162 -19.75 14.02 2.51
N HIS A 163 -19.03 13.49 3.49
CA HIS A 163 -19.52 13.21 4.83
C HIS A 163 -18.63 13.86 5.89
N ALA A 164 -19.23 14.25 7.01
CA ALA A 164 -18.48 14.76 8.15
C ALA A 164 -19.07 14.23 9.47
N VAL A 165 -18.20 13.88 10.40
CA VAL A 165 -18.53 13.42 11.75
C VAL A 165 -17.88 14.37 12.75
N THR A 166 -18.71 15.13 13.48
CA THR A 166 -18.24 16.05 14.52
C THR A 166 -18.41 15.43 15.90
N ALA A 167 -17.31 15.22 16.62
CA ALA A 167 -17.29 14.75 18.00
C ALA A 167 -17.09 15.93 18.98
N LEU A 168 -18.15 16.72 19.19
CA LEU A 168 -18.17 17.89 20.06
C LEU A 168 -19.53 18.00 20.76
N ALA A 169 -19.51 18.30 22.06
CA ALA A 169 -20.74 18.55 22.81
C ALA A 169 -21.36 19.92 22.49
N ASP A 170 -20.52 20.96 22.46
CA ASP A 170 -20.92 22.34 22.21
C ASP A 170 -20.21 22.88 20.95
N PRO A 171 -20.70 22.53 19.74
CA PRO A 171 -20.07 22.98 18.51
C PRO A 171 -20.30 24.49 18.29
N PRO A 172 -19.28 25.25 17.88
CA PRO A 172 -19.42 26.68 17.61
C PRO A 172 -20.35 26.93 16.41
N GLU A 173 -21.06 28.06 16.39
CA GLU A 173 -21.97 28.42 15.30
C GLU A 173 -21.25 28.53 13.93
N SER A 174 -19.99 28.96 13.93
CA SER A 174 -19.15 29.01 12.72
C SER A 174 -18.97 27.62 12.08
N LEU A 175 -18.88 26.56 12.88
CA LEU A 175 -18.81 25.19 12.37
C LEU A 175 -20.14 24.78 11.74
N LYS A 176 -21.27 25.08 12.39
CA LYS A 176 -22.61 24.78 11.83
C LYS A 176 -22.82 25.49 10.49
N ALA A 177 -22.38 26.74 10.39
CA ALA A 177 -22.40 27.51 9.15
C ALA A 177 -21.52 26.86 8.06
N SER A 178 -20.29 26.48 8.39
CA SER A 178 -19.36 25.82 7.46
C SER A 178 -19.90 24.47 6.95
N VAL A 179 -20.52 23.67 7.83
CA VAL A 179 -21.19 22.41 7.47
C VAL A 179 -22.36 22.64 6.51
N SER A 180 -23.18 23.66 6.78
CA SER A 180 -24.31 24.05 5.94
C SER A 180 -23.84 24.50 4.55
N GLU A 181 -22.83 25.36 4.50
CA GLU A 181 -22.22 25.86 3.26
C GLU A 181 -21.60 24.72 2.44
N ALA A 182 -20.87 23.82 3.10
CA ALA A 182 -20.23 22.67 2.44
C ALA A 182 -21.24 21.65 1.90
N ARG A 183 -22.53 21.69 2.32
CA ARG A 183 -23.60 20.75 1.88
C ARG A 183 -23.22 19.27 2.03
N VAL A 184 -22.43 18.93 3.04
CA VAL A 184 -22.00 17.54 3.31
C VAL A 184 -23.03 16.83 4.18
N ARG A 185 -23.09 15.49 4.09
CA ARG A 185 -23.86 14.68 5.03
C ARG A 185 -23.18 14.72 6.39
N HIS A 186 -23.87 15.23 7.40
CA HIS A 186 -23.25 15.51 8.69
C HIS A 186 -23.82 14.67 9.83
N VAL A 187 -22.94 14.16 10.68
CA VAL A 187 -23.25 13.35 11.85
C VAL A 187 -22.68 14.03 13.09
N TRP A 188 -23.55 14.33 14.05
CA TRP A 188 -23.18 14.94 15.34
C TRP A 188 -23.04 13.87 16.42
N CYS A 189 -21.86 13.78 17.02
CA CYS A 189 -21.55 12.96 18.19
C CYS A 189 -21.31 13.90 19.38
N ASN A 190 -22.33 14.05 20.23
CA ASN A 190 -22.32 14.99 21.35
C ASN A 190 -21.52 14.39 22.52
N VAL A 191 -20.19 14.57 22.48
CA VAL A 191 -19.29 14.03 23.51
C VAL A 191 -18.27 15.06 24.00
N ARG A 192 -18.13 15.14 25.32
CA ARG A 192 -17.11 15.95 26.02
C ARG A 192 -15.82 15.16 26.17
N ASP A 193 -14.67 15.83 26.18
CA ASP A 193 -13.36 15.20 26.30
C ASP A 193 -12.97 14.94 27.77
N VAL A 194 -13.73 14.09 28.44
CA VAL A 194 -13.52 13.74 29.85
C VAL A 194 -13.65 12.23 29.99
N GLU A 195 -12.91 11.64 30.93
CA GLU A 195 -12.85 10.18 31.07
C GLU A 195 -14.20 9.52 31.38
N GLY A 196 -15.11 10.24 32.03
CA GLY A 196 -16.44 9.74 32.37
C GLY A 196 -17.50 9.91 31.28
N ALA A 197 -17.15 10.45 30.10
CA ALA A 197 -18.12 10.57 29.02
C ALA A 197 -18.29 9.24 28.29
N ASP A 198 -19.53 8.85 27.99
CA ASP A 198 -19.81 7.64 27.21
C ASP A 198 -19.55 7.92 25.73
N ILE A 199 -18.34 7.64 25.26
CA ILE A 199 -18.01 7.76 23.83
C ILE A 199 -18.51 6.57 23.01
N LYS A 200 -18.79 5.44 23.67
CA LYS A 200 -19.10 4.17 23.03
C LYS A 200 -20.47 4.20 22.37
N GLU A 201 -21.43 4.93 22.94
CA GLU A 201 -22.75 5.18 22.32
C GLU A 201 -22.65 5.78 20.90
N HIS A 202 -21.52 6.41 20.57
CA HIS A 202 -21.29 7.02 19.26
C HIS A 202 -20.54 6.13 18.27
N PHE A 203 -20.04 4.96 18.67
CA PHE A 203 -19.25 4.08 17.79
C PHE A 203 -20.07 3.58 16.61
N GLU A 204 -21.30 3.11 16.82
CA GLU A 204 -22.17 2.66 15.72
C GLU A 204 -22.48 3.81 14.75
N LYS A 205 -22.88 4.95 15.30
CA LYS A 205 -23.23 6.14 14.53
C LYS A 205 -22.08 6.63 13.64
N ALA A 206 -20.87 6.63 14.18
CA ALA A 206 -19.66 6.98 13.43
C ALA A 206 -19.32 5.91 12.39
N HIS A 207 -19.44 4.62 12.75
CA HIS A 207 -19.18 3.50 11.85
C HIS A 207 -20.10 3.53 10.62
N GLU A 208 -21.41 3.71 10.81
CA GLU A 208 -22.38 3.84 9.71
C GLU A 208 -22.09 5.04 8.80
N ALA A 209 -21.64 6.16 9.37
CA ALA A 209 -21.29 7.34 8.58
C ALA A 209 -20.10 7.06 7.66
N ILE A 210 -19.07 6.39 8.19
CA ILE A 210 -17.85 6.06 7.44
C ILE A 210 -18.14 4.96 6.41
N GLU A 211 -18.90 3.92 6.75
CA GLU A 211 -19.28 2.87 5.79
C GLU A 211 -20.19 3.39 4.69
N ARG A 212 -21.07 4.34 4.98
CA ARG A 212 -21.88 5.01 3.94
C ARG A 212 -21.01 5.78 2.96
N ALA A 213 -19.96 6.47 3.43
CA ALA A 213 -18.99 7.13 2.56
C ALA A 213 -18.23 6.10 1.71
N ARG A 214 -17.76 5.01 2.34
CA ARG A 214 -17.06 3.91 1.67
C ARG A 214 -17.90 3.28 0.56
N ALA A 215 -19.16 2.95 0.84
CA ALA A 215 -20.07 2.34 -0.12
C ALA A 215 -20.37 3.27 -1.32
N ALA A 216 -20.30 4.59 -1.12
CA ALA A 216 -20.51 5.58 -2.17
C ALA A 216 -19.23 5.96 -2.94
N GLY A 217 -18.06 5.42 -2.56
CA GLY A 217 -16.77 5.86 -3.12
C GLY A 217 -16.44 7.33 -2.76
N GLU A 218 -16.92 7.79 -1.62
CA GLU A 218 -16.75 9.16 -1.13
C GLU A 218 -15.87 9.19 0.12
N ALA A 219 -15.29 10.36 0.42
CA ALA A 219 -14.53 10.54 1.64
C ALA A 219 -15.39 11.10 2.79
N VAL A 220 -14.95 10.78 4.01
CA VAL A 220 -15.48 11.26 5.27
C VAL A 220 -14.41 11.96 6.09
N PHE A 221 -14.80 13.07 6.70
CA PHE A 221 -13.97 13.86 7.59
C PHE A 221 -14.45 13.73 9.03
N VAL A 222 -13.62 13.18 9.91
CA VAL A 222 -13.92 12.99 11.33
C VAL A 222 -13.09 13.98 12.14
N HIS A 223 -13.73 14.80 12.97
CA HIS A 223 -13.02 15.81 13.75
C HIS A 223 -13.64 16.11 15.11
N CYS A 224 -12.83 16.74 15.96
CA CYS A 224 -13.28 17.29 17.24
C CYS A 224 -12.65 18.69 17.41
N SER A 225 -12.33 19.09 18.64
CA SER A 225 -11.68 20.39 18.90
C SER A 225 -10.23 20.42 18.42
N ARG A 226 -9.44 19.39 18.76
CA ARG A 226 -7.99 19.33 18.49
C ARG A 226 -7.57 18.14 17.60
N GLY A 227 -8.49 17.23 17.30
CA GLY A 227 -8.16 15.99 16.59
C GLY A 227 -7.19 15.09 17.37
N VAL A 228 -7.30 15.08 18.70
CA VAL A 228 -6.36 14.36 19.61
C VAL A 228 -7.03 13.14 20.25
N SER A 229 -8.18 13.34 20.89
CA SER A 229 -8.81 12.33 21.76
C SER A 229 -10.16 11.84 21.20
N ARG A 230 -11.24 12.64 21.27
CA ARG A 230 -12.61 12.23 20.83
C ARG A 230 -12.68 11.67 19.40
N SER A 231 -12.35 12.49 18.40
CA SER A 231 -12.41 12.06 16.98
C SER A 231 -11.43 10.95 16.66
N ALA A 232 -10.24 10.96 17.29
CA ALA A 232 -9.28 9.88 17.15
C ALA A 232 -9.84 8.57 17.68
N SER A 233 -10.55 8.59 18.82
CA SER A 233 -11.19 7.40 19.40
C SER A 233 -12.26 6.82 18.47
N LEU A 234 -13.09 7.66 17.84
CA LEU A 234 -14.08 7.20 16.85
C LEU A 234 -13.40 6.55 15.63
N VAL A 235 -12.30 7.15 15.14
CA VAL A 235 -11.50 6.59 14.05
C VAL A 235 -10.88 5.25 14.46
N ILE A 236 -10.28 5.17 15.64
CA ILE A 236 -9.68 3.93 16.18
C ILE A 236 -10.75 2.84 16.27
N ALA A 237 -11.91 3.12 16.88
CA ALA A 237 -13.02 2.17 16.99
C ALA A 237 -13.50 1.67 15.61
N TYR A 238 -13.57 2.56 14.61
CA TYR A 238 -13.91 2.18 13.24
C TYR A 238 -12.88 1.22 12.64
N LEU A 239 -11.58 1.52 12.78
CA LEU A 239 -10.51 0.65 12.28
C LEU A 239 -10.47 -0.69 13.03
N MET A 240 -10.71 -0.73 14.34
CA MET A 240 -10.81 -1.98 15.09
C MET A 240 -11.94 -2.87 14.56
N ARG A 241 -13.11 -2.28 14.29
CA ARG A 241 -14.24 -3.03 13.75
C ARG A 241 -14.00 -3.49 12.32
N ARG A 242 -13.56 -2.58 11.43
CA ARG A 242 -13.39 -2.85 9.99
C ARG A 242 -12.16 -3.68 9.63
N ASP A 243 -11.08 -3.47 10.37
CA ASP A 243 -9.79 -4.06 10.08
C ASP A 243 -9.36 -5.02 11.18
N GLY A 244 -10.25 -5.39 12.11
CA GLY A 244 -10.00 -6.36 13.18
C GLY A 244 -8.75 -6.07 14.00
N LEU A 245 -8.29 -4.82 13.99
CA LEU A 245 -7.09 -4.39 14.70
C LEU A 245 -7.37 -4.39 16.20
N SER A 246 -6.34 -4.71 16.98
CA SER A 246 -6.33 -4.38 18.41
C SER A 246 -6.46 -2.87 18.60
N ALA A 247 -6.87 -2.43 19.80
CA ALA A 247 -6.92 -1.01 20.11
C ALA A 247 -5.54 -0.37 19.94
N GLU A 248 -4.48 -1.09 20.32
CA GLU A 248 -3.08 -0.71 20.22
C GLU A 248 -2.63 -0.55 18.77
N ASP A 249 -2.91 -1.53 17.90
CA ASP A 249 -2.52 -1.49 16.50
C ASP A 249 -3.29 -0.41 15.73
N ALA A 250 -4.59 -0.26 16.00
CA ALA A 250 -5.40 0.80 15.43
C ALA A 250 -4.88 2.18 15.88
N ARG A 251 -4.56 2.36 17.16
CA ARG A 251 -3.95 3.60 17.66
C ARG A 251 -2.58 3.86 17.04
N ALA A 252 -1.73 2.84 16.92
CA ALA A 252 -0.40 2.97 16.32
C ALA A 252 -0.50 3.42 14.86
N LEU A 253 -1.42 2.84 14.08
CA LEU A 253 -1.68 3.25 12.70
C LEU A 253 -2.13 4.70 12.63
N VAL A 254 -3.12 5.12 13.42
CA VAL A 254 -3.60 6.50 13.41
C VAL A 254 -2.50 7.47 13.87
N THR A 255 -1.72 7.10 14.89
CA THR A 255 -0.61 7.90 15.41
C THR A 255 0.51 8.08 14.38
N SER A 256 0.79 7.05 13.57
CA SER A 256 1.77 7.15 12.47
C SER A 256 1.38 8.18 11.41
N ARG A 257 0.07 8.43 11.22
CA ARG A 257 -0.48 9.42 10.29
C ARG A 257 -0.77 10.77 10.94
N ARG A 258 -1.03 10.80 12.26
CA ARG A 258 -1.27 11.99 13.08
C ARG A 258 -0.62 11.84 14.46
N PRO A 259 0.64 12.28 14.65
CA PRO A 259 1.43 12.02 15.88
C PRO A 259 0.87 12.59 17.19
N VAL A 260 -0.06 13.55 17.12
CA VAL A 260 -0.70 14.15 18.31
C VAL A 260 -1.84 13.30 18.88
N VAL A 261 -2.17 12.16 18.26
CA VAL A 261 -3.26 11.30 18.71
C VAL A 261 -2.96 10.71 20.08
N LEU A 262 -3.86 10.98 21.01
CA LEU A 262 -3.80 10.53 22.38
C LEU A 262 -5.23 10.58 22.96
N PRO A 263 -6.00 9.48 22.82
CA PRO A 263 -7.25 9.32 23.57
C PRO A 263 -7.02 9.53 25.07
N ASN A 264 -7.99 10.12 25.76
CA ASN A 264 -7.97 10.15 27.22
C ASN A 264 -8.14 8.73 27.79
N ASP A 265 -7.77 8.54 29.06
CA ASP A 265 -7.73 7.21 29.70
C ASP A 265 -9.10 6.52 29.77
N GLY A 266 -10.18 7.29 29.91
CA GLY A 266 -11.54 6.76 29.88
C GLY A 266 -11.93 6.23 28.51
N PHE A 267 -11.65 6.99 27.45
CA PHE A 267 -11.90 6.55 26.08
C PHE A 267 -11.02 5.38 25.68
N TRP A 268 -9.78 5.35 26.15
CA TRP A 268 -8.89 4.22 25.93
C TRP A 268 -9.46 2.94 26.55
N ARG A 269 -9.93 2.99 27.81
CA ARG A 269 -10.63 1.87 28.45
C ARG A 269 -11.87 1.44 27.65
N CYS A 270 -12.68 2.38 27.17
CA CYS A 270 -13.82 2.08 26.31
C CYS A 270 -13.42 1.38 25.00
N LEU A 271 -12.28 1.75 24.39
CA LEU A 271 -11.75 1.10 23.19
C LEU A 271 -11.28 -0.33 23.49
N GLU A 272 -10.55 -0.55 24.58
CA GLU A 272 -10.13 -1.88 25.01
C GLU A 272 -11.33 -2.81 25.28
N GLU A 273 -12.35 -2.30 25.98
CA GLU A 273 -13.61 -3.01 26.23
C GLU A 273 -14.35 -3.33 24.92
N TYR A 274 -14.46 -2.35 24.02
CA TYR A 274 -15.06 -2.56 22.71
C TYR A 274 -14.29 -3.59 21.88
N GLY A 275 -12.96 -3.63 21.98
CA GLY A 275 -12.14 -4.67 21.37
C GLY A 275 -12.51 -6.08 21.87
N LYS A 276 -12.74 -6.24 23.18
CA LYS A 276 -13.18 -7.52 23.77
C LYS A 276 -14.58 -7.92 23.27
N GLU A 277 -15.50 -6.97 23.16
CA GLU A 277 -16.85 -7.21 22.64
C GLU A 277 -16.83 -7.58 21.16
N LEU A 278 -16.00 -6.92 20.36
CA LEU A 278 -15.81 -7.26 18.96
C LEU A 278 -15.23 -8.67 18.78
N VAL A 279 -14.58 -9.26 19.79
CA VAL A 279 -14.14 -10.66 19.78
C VAL A 279 -15.25 -11.58 20.31
N GLY A 280 -15.96 -11.17 21.36
CA GLY A 280 -17.02 -11.96 22.02
C GLY A 280 -18.35 -12.06 21.23
N SER A 281 -18.70 -11.05 20.44
CA SER A 281 -19.89 -11.04 19.57
C SER A 281 -19.64 -11.68 18.19
N ARG A 282 -18.41 -12.14 17.91
CA ARG A 282 -18.03 -12.76 16.63
C ARG A 282 -18.29 -14.28 16.61
N SER A 283 -19.55 -14.71 16.74
CA SER A 283 -20.00 -16.02 16.24
C SER A 283 -20.25 -16.03 14.72
N GLY A 284 -19.87 -14.96 14.01
CA GLY A 284 -19.79 -14.87 12.56
C GLY A 284 -18.54 -14.07 12.22
N VAL A 285 -17.61 -14.71 11.50
CA VAL A 285 -16.27 -14.17 11.22
C VAL A 285 -16.38 -12.96 10.30
N TYR A 286 -16.14 -11.77 10.85
CA TYR A 286 -15.82 -10.58 10.07
C TYR A 286 -14.30 -10.49 9.87
N VAL A 287 -13.89 -10.67 8.61
CA VAL A 287 -12.50 -10.63 8.11
C VAL A 287 -11.96 -9.19 8.12
N PRO A 288 -10.85 -8.93 8.82
CA PRO A 288 -10.14 -7.68 8.69
C PRO A 288 -9.47 -7.54 7.33
N ALA A 289 -9.83 -6.50 6.57
CA ALA A 289 -8.89 -5.95 5.60
C ALA A 289 -7.83 -5.19 6.40
N LYS A 290 -6.54 -5.49 6.27
CA LYS A 290 -5.49 -4.46 6.25
C LYS A 290 -4.08 -5.00 6.05
N THR A 291 -3.46 -4.44 5.00
CA THR A 291 -2.17 -3.73 5.01
C THR A 291 -1.18 -4.11 6.12
N GLN A 292 -0.20 -4.92 5.73
CA GLN A 292 1.23 -4.58 5.77
C GLN A 292 1.71 -3.76 6.97
N ARG A 293 2.22 -4.48 7.98
CA ARG A 293 3.59 -4.20 8.45
C ARG A 293 4.52 -5.08 7.63
N VAL A 294 5.31 -4.42 6.79
CA VAL A 294 6.47 -5.01 6.12
C VAL A 294 7.51 -5.22 7.21
N GLU A 295 7.60 -6.45 7.71
CA GLU A 295 8.90 -7.01 8.08
C GLU A 295 9.24 -7.98 6.96
N GLU A 296 10.32 -7.69 6.26
CA GLU A 296 10.84 -8.49 5.16
C GLU A 296 10.90 -9.97 5.55
N MET A 297 10.17 -10.78 4.80
CA MET A 297 10.54 -12.17 4.54
C MET A 297 10.20 -12.41 3.08
N GLU A 298 11.25 -12.63 2.28
CA GLU A 298 11.22 -12.86 0.85
C GLU A 298 10.11 -13.84 0.46
N MET A 299 9.18 -13.38 -0.38
CA MET A 299 8.29 -14.27 -1.11
C MET A 299 8.88 -14.37 -2.51
N GLU A 300 9.52 -15.50 -2.79
CA GLU A 300 9.97 -15.84 -4.14
C GLU A 300 8.76 -15.77 -5.08
N LEU A 301 8.97 -15.10 -6.21
CA LEU A 301 8.07 -15.07 -7.37
C LEU A 301 7.49 -16.47 -7.66
N PRO A 302 6.33 -16.59 -8.35
CA PRO A 302 5.82 -17.89 -8.73
C PRO A 302 6.94 -18.69 -9.41
N PRO A 303 7.10 -19.99 -9.08
CA PRO A 303 8.21 -20.77 -9.61
C PRO A 303 8.25 -20.69 -11.13
N GLU A 304 9.43 -20.74 -11.77
CA GLU A 304 9.59 -20.53 -13.22
C GLU A 304 8.70 -21.44 -14.11
N TRP A 305 8.16 -22.52 -13.54
CA TRP A 305 7.28 -23.47 -14.19
C TRP A 305 5.77 -23.20 -13.99
N ALA A 306 5.39 -22.21 -13.18
CA ALA A 306 4.02 -21.77 -13.03
C ALA A 306 3.48 -21.28 -14.40
N ALA A 307 2.25 -21.64 -14.72
CA ALA A 307 1.62 -21.31 -15.99
C ALA A 307 0.15 -20.95 -15.80
N GLU A 308 -0.44 -20.31 -16.81
CA GLU A 308 -1.86 -20.00 -16.81
C GLU A 308 -2.73 -21.27 -16.62
N PRO A 309 -3.80 -21.20 -15.81
CA PRO A 309 -4.68 -22.34 -15.56
C PRO A 309 -5.30 -22.89 -16.84
N THR A 310 -5.05 -24.16 -17.11
CA THR A 310 -5.74 -24.89 -18.19
C THR A 310 -7.18 -25.27 -17.82
N HIS A 311 -7.50 -25.27 -16.52
CA HIS A 311 -8.81 -25.59 -15.97
C HIS A 311 -9.46 -24.35 -15.33
N SER A 312 -10.08 -23.51 -16.15
CA SER A 312 -10.75 -22.27 -15.70
C SER A 312 -11.96 -22.48 -14.78
N HIS A 313 -12.44 -23.72 -14.63
CA HIS A 313 -13.52 -24.09 -13.71
C HIS A 313 -13.03 -24.81 -12.45
N ALA A 314 -11.71 -24.94 -12.26
CA ALA A 314 -11.18 -25.60 -11.08
C ALA A 314 -11.55 -24.83 -9.80
N ALA A 315 -12.01 -25.55 -8.78
CA ALA A 315 -12.41 -24.99 -7.50
C ALA A 315 -12.06 -25.94 -6.35
N LEU A 316 -11.92 -25.39 -5.13
CA LEU A 316 -11.81 -26.16 -3.90
C LEU A 316 -13.13 -26.02 -3.12
N HIS A 317 -13.86 -27.11 -2.95
CA HIS A 317 -14.97 -27.17 -2.02
C HIS A 317 -14.44 -27.37 -0.61
N VAL A 318 -14.83 -26.48 0.30
CA VAL A 318 -14.38 -26.49 1.69
C VAL A 318 -15.47 -27.11 2.55
N GLU A 319 -15.13 -28.19 3.23
CA GLU A 319 -16.03 -28.94 4.10
C GLU A 319 -15.46 -29.00 5.52
N ARG A 320 -16.31 -29.02 6.54
CA ARG A 320 -15.93 -29.28 7.94
C ARG A 320 -16.99 -30.15 8.60
N ASP A 321 -16.57 -31.27 9.17
CA ASP A 321 -17.46 -32.21 9.87
C ASP A 321 -18.68 -32.67 9.04
N GLY A 322 -18.53 -32.69 7.70
CA GLY A 322 -19.60 -33.05 6.75
C GLY A 322 -20.45 -31.88 6.26
N ASP A 323 -20.31 -30.69 6.86
CA ASP A 323 -21.00 -29.48 6.42
C ASP A 323 -20.17 -28.74 5.36
N ALA A 324 -20.82 -28.39 4.24
CA ALA A 324 -20.22 -27.54 3.20
C ALA A 324 -20.15 -26.09 3.68
N LEU A 325 -18.94 -25.52 3.71
CA LEU A 325 -18.69 -24.15 4.16
C LEU A 325 -18.68 -23.15 3.00
N GLU A 326 -17.80 -23.37 2.02
CA GLU A 326 -17.56 -22.43 0.92
C GLU A 326 -16.93 -23.11 -0.31
N THR A 327 -16.82 -22.38 -1.42
CA THR A 327 -16.17 -22.85 -2.64
C THR A 327 -15.16 -21.80 -3.12
N LEU A 328 -13.90 -22.18 -3.20
CA LEU A 328 -12.79 -21.30 -3.56
C LEU A 328 -12.40 -21.54 -5.02
N LYS A 329 -12.46 -20.50 -5.87
CA LYS A 329 -12.08 -20.63 -7.28
C LYS A 329 -10.56 -20.66 -7.43
N VAL A 330 -10.03 -21.70 -8.05
CA VAL A 330 -8.59 -21.88 -8.27
C VAL A 330 -8.22 -21.98 -9.75
N GLY A 331 -9.04 -21.41 -10.65
CA GLY A 331 -8.84 -21.48 -12.11
C GLY A 331 -8.58 -20.13 -12.81
N GLU A 332 -8.31 -19.07 -12.05
CA GLU A 332 -8.18 -17.68 -12.54
C GLU A 332 -6.72 -17.17 -12.56
N HIS A 333 -5.84 -17.73 -11.72
CA HIS A 333 -4.45 -17.32 -11.54
C HIS A 333 -3.49 -18.51 -11.55
N GLU A 334 -2.24 -18.26 -11.94
CA GLU A 334 -1.16 -19.27 -12.08
C GLU A 334 -0.78 -19.93 -10.75
N MET A 335 -0.94 -19.20 -9.65
CA MET A 335 -0.59 -19.61 -8.30
C MET A 335 -1.59 -19.04 -7.29
N TYR A 336 -1.82 -19.80 -6.22
CA TYR A 336 -2.62 -19.40 -5.05
C TYR A 336 -1.94 -19.80 -3.76
N MET A 337 -1.81 -18.86 -2.83
CA MET A 337 -1.20 -19.08 -1.52
C MET A 337 -2.25 -19.40 -0.45
N PHE A 338 -1.97 -20.41 0.35
CA PHE A 338 -2.75 -20.82 1.52
C PHE A 338 -1.96 -20.52 2.78
N GLY A 339 -2.59 -19.88 3.75
CA GLY A 339 -1.92 -19.56 5.00
C GLY A 339 -2.79 -18.79 5.97
N ARG A 340 -2.37 -18.73 7.24
CA ARG A 340 -3.05 -17.96 8.28
C ARG A 340 -2.92 -16.45 8.05
N SER A 341 -1.92 -16.02 7.27
CA SER A 341 -1.68 -14.62 6.91
C SER A 341 -2.79 -14.09 5.99
N LEU A 342 -3.14 -12.82 6.17
CA LEU A 342 -4.07 -12.08 5.31
C LEU A 342 -3.45 -11.75 3.94
N THR A 343 -2.16 -11.99 3.76
CA THR A 343 -1.45 -11.84 2.48
C THR A 343 -1.58 -13.07 1.58
N CYS A 344 -2.21 -14.15 2.06
CA CYS A 344 -2.45 -15.36 1.28
C CYS A 344 -3.77 -15.24 0.52
N ASP A 345 -3.82 -15.74 -0.71
CA ASP A 345 -5.04 -15.75 -1.55
C ASP A 345 -6.20 -16.47 -0.86
N PHE A 346 -5.89 -17.54 -0.12
CA PHE A 346 -6.85 -18.27 0.70
C PHE A 346 -6.41 -18.35 2.16
N GLN A 347 -7.18 -17.69 3.01
CA GLN A 347 -6.87 -17.63 4.43
C GLN A 347 -7.26 -18.92 5.16
N LEU A 348 -6.33 -19.46 5.92
CA LEU A 348 -6.52 -20.61 6.80
C LEU A 348 -6.80 -20.14 8.23
N ASP A 349 -8.06 -20.18 8.62
CA ASP A 349 -8.53 -19.76 9.94
C ASP A 349 -8.36 -20.89 10.99
N HIS A 350 -7.11 -21.23 11.30
CA HIS A 350 -6.78 -22.18 12.35
C HIS A 350 -5.43 -21.86 13.00
N PRO A 351 -5.29 -21.91 14.35
CA PRO A 351 -4.05 -21.54 15.03
C PRO A 351 -2.85 -22.42 14.67
N SER A 352 -3.09 -23.69 14.28
CA SER A 352 -2.02 -24.59 13.83
C SER A 352 -1.55 -24.30 12.40
N ALA A 353 -2.27 -23.50 11.62
CA ALA A 353 -1.85 -23.16 10.26
C ALA A 353 -0.75 -22.09 10.30
N SER A 354 0.32 -22.28 9.52
CA SER A 354 1.39 -21.30 9.38
C SER A 354 0.97 -20.08 8.59
N ARG A 355 1.65 -18.95 8.80
CA ARG A 355 1.33 -17.64 8.16
C ARG A 355 1.31 -17.77 6.64
N GLN A 356 2.36 -18.36 6.07
CA GLN A 356 2.35 -18.94 4.73
C GLN A 356 2.47 -20.45 4.95
N HIS A 357 1.49 -21.21 4.51
CA HIS A 357 1.39 -22.64 4.84
C HIS A 357 1.74 -23.49 3.62
N ALA A 358 1.11 -23.21 2.50
CA ALA A 358 1.30 -23.92 1.26
C ALA A 358 0.97 -23.03 0.07
N VAL A 359 1.39 -23.44 -1.12
CA VAL A 359 0.96 -22.82 -2.39
C VAL A 359 0.39 -23.89 -3.29
N LEU A 360 -0.64 -23.51 -4.04
CA LEU A 360 -1.19 -24.26 -5.15
C LEU A 360 -0.71 -23.59 -6.45
N VAL A 361 -0.13 -24.37 -7.35
CA VAL A 361 0.48 -23.85 -8.59
C VAL A 361 -0.04 -24.65 -9.78
N HIS A 362 -0.40 -23.94 -10.85
CA HIS A 362 -0.75 -24.53 -12.15
C HIS A 362 0.49 -24.71 -13.00
N HIS A 363 0.56 -25.81 -13.74
CA HIS A 363 1.68 -26.11 -14.61
C HIS A 363 1.20 -26.24 -16.07
N GLN A 364 2.09 -25.94 -17.02
CA GLN A 364 1.84 -26.02 -18.47
C GLN A 364 1.39 -27.41 -18.97
N ASN A 365 1.64 -28.47 -18.19
CA ASN A 365 1.16 -29.83 -18.48
C ASN A 365 -0.29 -30.09 -18.05
N GLY A 366 -0.99 -29.05 -17.59
CA GLY A 366 -2.37 -29.13 -17.09
C GLY A 366 -2.51 -29.69 -15.67
N GLY A 367 -1.41 -30.00 -14.99
CA GLY A 367 -1.42 -30.42 -13.60
C GLY A 367 -1.56 -29.25 -12.63
N VAL A 368 -2.27 -29.51 -11.53
CA VAL A 368 -2.34 -28.63 -10.35
C VAL A 368 -1.49 -29.25 -9.25
N TYR A 369 -0.58 -28.49 -8.65
CA TYR A 369 0.35 -28.98 -7.62
C TYR A 369 0.17 -28.20 -6.33
N VAL A 370 0.35 -28.85 -5.19
CA VAL A 370 0.47 -28.19 -3.88
C VAL A 370 1.87 -28.39 -3.34
N ILE A 371 2.45 -27.31 -2.81
CA ILE A 371 3.77 -27.27 -2.21
C ILE A 371 3.62 -26.77 -0.78
N ASP A 372 4.07 -27.54 0.21
CA ASP A 372 4.11 -27.09 1.60
C ASP A 372 5.31 -26.15 1.82
N LEU A 373 5.07 -24.94 2.33
CA LEU A 373 6.10 -23.92 2.56
C LEU A 373 6.78 -24.09 3.93
N LYS A 374 7.13 -25.33 4.27
CA LYS A 374 7.71 -25.71 5.57
C LYS A 374 6.80 -25.30 6.73
N SER A 375 5.53 -25.65 6.62
CA SER A 375 4.54 -25.32 7.64
C SER A 375 4.78 -26.08 8.94
N SER A 376 4.51 -25.44 10.08
CA SER A 376 4.80 -25.99 11.43
C SER A 376 4.06 -27.30 11.70
N HIS A 377 2.82 -27.42 11.20
CA HIS A 377 1.97 -28.59 11.42
C HIS A 377 1.78 -29.45 10.16
N GLY A 378 2.32 -29.03 9.01
CA GLY A 378 2.27 -29.77 7.75
C GLY A 378 0.96 -29.60 6.98
N THR A 379 1.09 -29.69 5.66
CA THR A 379 -0.02 -29.92 4.72
C THR A 379 -0.22 -31.42 4.52
N LEU A 380 -1.46 -31.88 4.48
CA LEU A 380 -1.80 -33.27 4.19
C LEU A 380 -2.73 -33.37 2.98
N ILE A 381 -2.46 -34.32 2.10
CA ILE A 381 -3.34 -34.70 0.99
C ILE A 381 -3.89 -36.09 1.27
N ASN A 382 -5.22 -36.22 1.35
CA ASN A 382 -5.92 -37.47 1.69
C ASN A 382 -5.35 -38.14 2.96
N GLY A 383 -5.02 -37.33 3.97
CA GLY A 383 -4.45 -37.79 5.24
C GLY A 383 -2.95 -38.10 5.22
N LYS A 384 -2.26 -38.00 4.08
CA LYS A 384 -0.80 -38.17 3.98
C LYS A 384 -0.09 -36.83 4.01
N ARG A 385 0.84 -36.64 4.96
CA ARG A 385 1.62 -35.41 5.10
C ARG A 385 2.61 -35.25 3.93
N LEU A 386 2.69 -34.05 3.37
CA LEU A 386 3.62 -33.70 2.31
C LEU A 386 5.02 -33.42 2.86
N GLN A 387 6.02 -33.63 2.01
CA GLN A 387 7.37 -33.13 2.28
C GLN A 387 7.43 -31.62 1.99
N PRO A 388 7.99 -30.81 2.90
CA PRO A 388 8.21 -29.39 2.66
C PRO A 388 8.98 -29.12 1.36
N HIS A 389 8.54 -28.11 0.61
CA HIS A 389 9.09 -27.65 -0.66
C HIS A 389 9.06 -28.65 -1.83
N GLU A 390 8.42 -29.81 -1.66
CA GLU A 390 8.25 -30.79 -2.73
C GLU A 390 6.87 -30.63 -3.39
N PRO A 391 6.79 -30.32 -4.71
CA PRO A 391 5.50 -30.20 -5.39
C PRO A 391 4.77 -31.53 -5.50
N CYS A 392 3.57 -31.59 -4.94
CA CYS A 392 2.70 -32.77 -5.00
C CYS A 392 1.49 -32.51 -5.90
N ARG A 393 1.30 -33.35 -6.93
CA ARG A 393 0.19 -33.21 -7.88
C ARG A 393 -1.15 -33.53 -7.22
N LEU A 394 -2.12 -32.60 -7.31
CA LEU A 394 -3.51 -32.84 -6.94
C LEU A 394 -4.27 -33.54 -8.07
N ARG A 395 -5.17 -34.43 -7.68
CA ARG A 395 -6.12 -35.12 -8.57
C ARG A 395 -7.54 -34.65 -8.28
N GLU A 396 -8.44 -34.87 -9.23
CA GLU A 396 -9.87 -34.60 -9.05
C GLU A 396 -10.38 -35.34 -7.81
N GLY A 397 -11.07 -34.63 -6.93
CA GLY A 397 -11.60 -35.13 -5.67
C GLY A 397 -10.58 -35.24 -4.52
N ALA A 398 -9.31 -34.88 -4.72
CA ALA A 398 -8.30 -34.90 -3.67
C ALA A 398 -8.64 -33.90 -2.55
N ALA A 399 -8.57 -34.36 -1.30
CA ALA A 399 -8.83 -33.54 -0.11
C ALA A 399 -7.50 -33.07 0.48
N VAL A 400 -7.30 -31.75 0.51
CA VAL A 400 -6.14 -31.11 1.15
C VAL A 400 -6.56 -30.61 2.53
N SER A 401 -5.69 -30.76 3.51
CA SER A 401 -5.87 -30.23 4.86
C SER A 401 -4.59 -29.57 5.35
N PHE A 402 -4.75 -28.53 6.16
CA PHE A 402 -3.65 -27.67 6.57
C PHE A 402 -3.54 -27.62 8.09
N GLY A 403 -2.42 -28.09 8.62
CA GLY A 403 -2.20 -28.28 10.04
C GLY A 403 -3.25 -29.18 10.69
N ALA A 404 -3.59 -28.89 11.94
CA ALA A 404 -4.59 -29.59 12.74
C ALA A 404 -6.03 -29.10 12.53
N SER A 405 -6.33 -28.43 11.41
CA SER A 405 -7.70 -28.00 11.09
C SER A 405 -8.57 -29.19 10.68
N ALA A 406 -9.82 -29.23 11.17
CA ALA A 406 -10.82 -30.20 10.71
C ALA A 406 -11.36 -29.90 9.30
N ARG A 407 -11.03 -28.73 8.72
CA ARG A 407 -11.47 -28.35 7.37
C ARG A 407 -10.74 -29.18 6.30
N GLN A 408 -11.50 -29.65 5.31
CA GLN A 408 -10.99 -30.35 4.13
C GLN A 408 -11.29 -29.52 2.88
N TYR A 409 -10.28 -29.35 2.02
CA TYR A 409 -10.35 -28.60 0.78
C TYR A 409 -10.31 -29.59 -0.37
N ARG A 410 -11.47 -29.90 -0.94
CA ARG A 410 -11.62 -30.90 -2.00
C ARG A 410 -11.52 -30.25 -3.37
N LEU A 411 -10.52 -30.64 -4.15
CA LEU A 411 -10.35 -30.15 -5.53
C LEU A 411 -11.42 -30.75 -6.44
N VAL A 412 -12.07 -29.89 -7.22
CA VAL A 412 -13.04 -30.26 -8.25
C VAL A 412 -12.84 -29.44 -9.53
N GLY A 413 -13.39 -29.93 -10.63
CA GLY A 413 -13.41 -29.20 -11.90
C GLY A 413 -12.17 -29.40 -12.77
N LEU A 414 -11.31 -30.37 -12.46
CA LEU A 414 -10.28 -30.85 -13.38
C LEU A 414 -10.91 -31.70 -14.48
N ARG A 415 -10.79 -31.27 -15.75
CA ARG A 415 -11.19 -32.11 -16.88
C ARG A 415 -10.10 -33.16 -17.11
N THR A 416 -10.40 -34.42 -16.83
CA THR A 416 -9.52 -35.53 -17.15
C THR A 416 -9.42 -35.69 -18.67
N ALA A 417 -8.35 -35.17 -19.25
CA ALA A 417 -7.85 -35.63 -20.53
C ALA A 417 -6.32 -35.72 -20.46
N GLU A 418 -5.85 -36.96 -20.60
CA GLU A 418 -4.47 -37.38 -20.92
C GLU A 418 -3.59 -37.96 -19.79
N PRO A 419 -2.83 -39.04 -20.09
CA PRO A 419 -2.19 -39.91 -19.10
C PRO A 419 -0.89 -39.33 -18.51
N GLU A 420 -0.48 -39.92 -17.38
CA GLU A 420 0.72 -39.60 -16.59
C GLU A 420 2.00 -39.45 -17.44
N PRO A 421 2.76 -38.36 -17.31
CA PRO A 421 4.21 -38.40 -17.53
C PRO A 421 4.84 -39.14 -16.33
N GLU A 422 5.64 -40.19 -16.58
CA GLU A 422 6.20 -41.09 -15.55
C GLU A 422 7.16 -40.42 -14.54
N GLU A 423 7.52 -39.14 -14.70
CA GLU A 423 8.37 -38.42 -13.73
C GLU A 423 7.83 -37.00 -13.50
N GLY A 424 7.65 -36.63 -12.22
CA GLY A 424 7.38 -35.26 -11.81
C GLY A 424 8.52 -34.30 -12.23
N PRO A 425 8.28 -32.98 -12.23
CA PRO A 425 9.31 -32.02 -12.65
C PRO A 425 10.59 -32.20 -11.82
N GLN A 426 11.71 -32.55 -12.47
CA GLN A 426 13.02 -32.57 -11.82
C GLN A 426 13.47 -31.13 -11.55
N LEU A 427 13.41 -30.71 -10.29
CA LEU A 427 13.86 -29.39 -9.86
C LEU A 427 15.39 -29.30 -9.91
N PRO A 428 15.99 -28.19 -10.40
CA PRO A 428 17.38 -27.89 -10.11
C PRO A 428 17.45 -27.30 -8.69
N PHE A 429 18.34 -27.84 -7.86
CA PHE A 429 18.71 -27.40 -6.51
C PHE A 429 17.89 -27.96 -5.33
N ALA A 430 18.48 -28.94 -4.65
CA ALA A 430 18.24 -29.18 -3.24
C ALA A 430 18.83 -28.00 -2.44
N VAL A 431 17.99 -27.24 -1.75
CA VAL A 431 18.44 -26.27 -0.74
C VAL A 431 18.86 -27.07 0.49
N GLY A 432 20.15 -27.42 0.54
CA GLY A 432 20.77 -28.02 1.72
C GLY A 432 20.84 -26.99 2.86
N ILE A 433 19.96 -27.12 3.84
CA ILE A 433 20.17 -26.53 5.17
C ILE A 433 21.01 -27.54 5.95
N GLU A 434 22.30 -27.27 6.13
CA GLU A 434 23.15 -27.97 7.09
C GLU A 434 22.58 -27.73 8.49
N LEU A 435 21.94 -28.76 9.06
CA LEU A 435 21.71 -28.88 10.49
C LEU A 435 23.06 -29.17 11.14
N ALA A 436 23.60 -28.18 11.84
CA ALA A 436 24.74 -28.37 12.72
C ALA A 436 24.30 -29.19 13.94
N GLU A 437 24.46 -30.51 13.86
CA GLU A 437 24.60 -31.38 15.04
C GLU A 437 25.97 -32.04 15.00
N ARG A 438 26.67 -31.97 16.14
CA ARG A 438 27.99 -32.55 16.36
C ARG A 438 27.94 -34.08 16.25
N GLU A 439 28.85 -34.67 15.47
CA GLU A 439 29.94 -35.57 15.91
C GLU A 439 30.42 -36.48 14.76
N GLY A 440 31.74 -36.48 14.53
CA GLY A 440 32.52 -37.62 14.01
C GLY A 440 32.53 -37.91 12.50
N GLY A 441 33.74 -37.89 11.91
CA GLY A 441 34.06 -38.77 10.78
C GLY A 441 34.61 -38.09 9.52
N GLU A 442 35.76 -38.56 9.09
CA GLU A 442 36.62 -38.07 8.01
C GLU A 442 36.05 -38.25 6.59
N GLY A 443 36.57 -37.46 5.63
CA GLY A 443 36.61 -37.85 4.21
C GLY A 443 36.24 -36.75 3.23
N GLY A 444 37.24 -36.16 2.57
CA GLY A 444 37.07 -35.03 1.65
C GLY A 444 36.67 -35.37 0.20
N ALA A 445 36.17 -34.37 -0.52
CA ALA A 445 36.29 -34.25 -1.98
C ALA A 445 36.05 -32.80 -2.46
N LYS A 446 36.79 -32.41 -3.51
CA LYS A 446 37.07 -31.04 -3.98
C LYS A 446 35.90 -30.33 -4.68
N LYS A 447 35.66 -29.04 -4.33
CA LYS A 447 34.79 -28.09 -5.06
C LYS A 447 35.48 -27.54 -6.33
N ARG A 448 34.80 -27.57 -7.48
CA ARG A 448 35.12 -26.71 -8.65
C ARG A 448 34.06 -25.59 -8.76
N LYS A 449 34.52 -24.34 -8.74
CA LYS A 449 33.72 -23.13 -8.97
C LYS A 449 33.44 -22.94 -10.47
N MET A 450 32.29 -22.35 -10.83
CA MET A 450 32.06 -21.79 -12.16
C MET A 450 31.48 -20.37 -12.06
N HIS A 451 31.97 -19.46 -12.93
CA HIS A 451 31.90 -17.99 -12.84
C HIS A 451 30.74 -17.41 -13.71
N PRO A 452 30.13 -16.25 -13.37
CA PRO A 452 28.81 -15.84 -13.87
C PRO A 452 28.87 -14.77 -14.99
N LYS A 453 29.37 -15.12 -16.19
CA LYS A 453 29.45 -14.17 -17.33
C LYS A 453 28.51 -14.46 -18.51
N LYS A 454 27.60 -15.43 -18.39
CA LYS A 454 26.63 -15.75 -19.46
C LYS A 454 25.25 -15.08 -19.29
N TRP A 455 24.98 -14.46 -18.13
CA TRP A 455 23.65 -13.94 -17.79
C TRP A 455 23.39 -12.51 -18.31
N GLU A 456 24.40 -11.63 -18.31
CA GLU A 456 24.28 -10.21 -18.69
C GLU A 456 23.93 -9.95 -20.18
N LYS A 457 24.08 -10.94 -21.07
CA LYS A 457 23.73 -10.78 -22.50
C LYS A 457 22.26 -11.10 -22.80
N LYS A 458 21.55 -11.80 -21.91
CA LYS A 458 20.15 -12.22 -22.14
C LYS A 458 19.15 -11.16 -21.69
N THR A 459 19.49 -10.39 -20.64
CA THR A 459 18.70 -9.28 -20.10
C THR A 459 18.62 -8.07 -21.04
N ARG A 460 19.66 -7.78 -21.85
CA ARG A 460 19.62 -6.70 -22.86
C ARG A 460 18.65 -6.94 -24.02
N ARG A 461 18.14 -8.16 -24.22
CA ARG A 461 17.21 -8.48 -25.31
C ARG A 461 15.73 -8.30 -24.94
N TRP A 462 15.42 -8.07 -23.65
CA TRP A 462 14.06 -7.85 -23.15
C TRP A 462 13.71 -6.37 -22.94
N LEU A 463 14.70 -5.51 -22.67
CA LEU A 463 14.51 -4.05 -22.59
C LEU A 463 14.38 -3.36 -23.97
N ALA A 464 14.65 -4.07 -25.06
CA ALA A 464 14.26 -3.62 -26.40
C ALA A 464 12.88 -4.22 -26.71
N GLY A 465 11.83 -3.46 -26.38
CA GLY A 465 10.45 -3.83 -26.69
C GLY A 465 10.25 -4.18 -28.18
N PRO A 466 9.12 -4.80 -28.54
CA PRO A 466 8.86 -5.23 -29.92
C PRO A 466 8.94 -4.05 -30.89
N LYS A 467 9.79 -4.15 -31.91
CA LYS A 467 9.77 -3.22 -33.05
C LYS A 467 8.41 -3.30 -33.72
N ALA A 468 7.63 -2.22 -33.68
CA ALA A 468 6.43 -2.06 -34.47
C ALA A 468 6.77 -2.25 -35.96
N ARG A 469 6.35 -3.36 -36.54
CA ARG A 469 6.31 -3.53 -38.00
C ARG A 469 5.00 -2.93 -38.50
N SER A 470 5.08 -1.75 -39.08
CA SER A 470 4.04 -1.17 -39.92
C SER A 470 3.75 -2.11 -41.10
N LYS A 471 2.53 -2.64 -41.19
CA LYS A 471 1.99 -3.15 -42.44
C LYS A 471 1.27 -2.00 -43.13
N GLN A 472 1.93 -1.46 -44.14
CA GLN A 472 1.37 -0.54 -45.12
C GLN A 472 1.17 -1.34 -46.42
N SER A 473 -0.09 -1.54 -46.79
CA SER A 473 -0.60 -1.90 -48.12
C SER A 473 -2.12 -1.73 -47.97
N GLU A 474 -2.90 -1.02 -48.77
CA GLU A 474 -2.79 -0.71 -50.19
C GLU A 474 -3.98 0.21 -50.48
N ASN A 475 -3.74 1.49 -50.76
CA ASN A 475 -4.63 2.36 -51.56
C ASN A 475 -4.01 3.75 -51.63
N GLU A 476 -3.28 4.00 -52.72
CA GLU A 476 -3.26 5.27 -53.44
C GLU A 476 -2.23 5.14 -54.58
N ARG A 477 -2.68 4.52 -55.67
CA ARG A 477 -2.26 4.96 -57.00
C ARG A 477 -3.37 5.84 -57.51
N VAL A 478 -3.14 7.15 -57.55
CA VAL A 478 -3.45 8.08 -58.64
C VAL A 478 -3.09 9.49 -58.16
N ALA A 479 -2.50 10.26 -59.08
CA ALA A 479 -2.26 11.71 -59.02
C ALA A 479 -0.97 12.22 -58.35
N MET A 480 0.16 12.05 -59.06
CA MET A 480 1.05 13.18 -59.31
C MET A 480 1.54 13.16 -60.75
N SER A 481 1.06 14.10 -61.57
CA SER A 481 1.86 14.75 -62.61
C SER A 481 1.20 16.03 -63.09
N ALA A 482 2.00 17.11 -63.08
CA ALA A 482 1.80 18.40 -63.74
C ALA A 482 0.77 19.35 -63.09
N GLY A 483 1.04 20.62 -62.85
CA GLY A 483 2.21 21.43 -63.19
C GLY A 483 1.83 22.92 -63.09
N ALA A 484 2.82 23.73 -62.71
CA ALA A 484 3.06 25.13 -63.09
C ALA A 484 1.96 26.22 -62.95
N GLY A 485 2.39 27.40 -62.45
CA GLY A 485 1.78 28.70 -62.76
C GLY A 485 1.52 29.56 -61.51
N SER A 486 2.46 30.44 -61.15
CA SER A 486 2.36 31.90 -61.34
C SER A 486 1.25 32.57 -60.52
N GLY A 487 1.59 33.23 -59.42
CA GLY A 487 1.60 34.70 -59.34
C GLY A 487 0.56 35.16 -58.30
N ILE A 488 0.52 36.33 -57.68
CA ILE A 488 1.20 37.62 -57.72
C ILE A 488 0.86 38.30 -56.36
N MET A 489 1.71 39.24 -55.90
CA MET A 489 1.48 40.41 -55.00
C MET A 489 0.15 40.49 -54.21
N GLY A 490 0.17 40.71 -52.89
CA GLY A 490 0.40 42.04 -52.30
C GLY A 490 -0.70 42.38 -51.26
N PRO A 491 -0.57 43.47 -50.49
CA PRO A 491 -0.73 43.48 -49.03
C PRO A 491 -2.02 44.16 -48.53
N GLY A 492 -2.30 44.09 -47.22
CA GLY A 492 -3.18 45.06 -46.57
C GLY A 492 -3.77 44.65 -45.22
N GLU A 493 -3.20 45.24 -44.17
CA GLU A 493 -3.88 45.95 -43.07
C GLU A 493 -4.85 45.25 -42.08
N TYR A 494 -4.62 45.66 -40.82
CA TYR A 494 -5.39 45.59 -39.56
C TYR A 494 -5.46 44.29 -38.77
#